data_AF-A0A9E4YDA4-F1
#
_entry.id   AF-A0A9E4YDA4-F1
#
_cell.length_a   1.000
_cell.length_b   1.000
_cell.length_c   1.000
_cell.angle_alpha   90.00
_cell.angle_beta   90.00
_cell.angle_gamma   90.00
#
_symmetry.space_group_name_H-M   'P 1'
#
loop_
_entity.id
_entity.type
_entity.pdbx_description
1 polymer ?
#
loop_
_entity_poly.entity_id
_entity_poly.type
_entity_poly.pdbx_seq_one_letter_code
_entity_poly.pdbx_strand_id
1 'polypeptide(L)'
;MVSRTAPVAEQMDAILNDKVFQVDLVNGTTAAANIAVTGIATGDKLVAVIGFDPDNATPANQVQNFTSEASITSAGNIQLSTTDTTGFDLLVIWMDITE
;
A
#
# COMPACT_ATOMS: atom_id res chain seq x y z
N MET A 1 40.56 -6.85 17.71
CA MET A 1 39.76 -6.13 16.69
C MET A 1 38.55 -5.58 17.43
N VAL A 2 38.55 -4.29 17.77
CA VAL A 2 37.46 -3.69 18.57
C VAL A 2 36.29 -3.42 17.63
N SER A 3 35.21 -4.18 17.79
CA SER A 3 33.93 -3.88 17.15
C SER A 3 33.44 -2.55 17.71
N ARG A 4 33.56 -1.48 16.92
CA ARG A 4 33.00 -0.17 17.28
C ARG A 4 31.52 -0.23 16.92
N THR A 5 30.67 -0.44 17.92
CA THR A 5 29.24 -0.20 17.78
C THR A 5 29.05 1.25 17.32
N ALA A 6 28.37 1.45 16.19
CA ALA A 6 28.07 2.79 15.69
C ALA A 6 27.35 3.60 16.79
N PRO A 7 27.63 4.91 16.93
CA PRO A 7 26.94 5.76 17.91
C PRO A 7 25.42 5.71 17.68
N VAL A 8 24.65 5.66 18.78
CA VAL A 8 23.19 5.47 18.77
C VAL A 8 22.45 6.46 17.85
N ALA A 9 22.99 7.66 17.65
CA ALA A 9 22.44 8.66 16.73
C ALA A 9 22.49 8.21 15.25
N GLU A 10 23.55 7.53 14.83
CA GLU A 10 23.72 7.01 13.46
C GLU A 10 22.82 5.79 13.22
N GLN A 11 22.54 5.01 14.28
CA GLN A 11 21.55 3.93 14.25
C GLN A 11 20.11 4.47 14.22
N MET A 12 19.82 5.57 14.92
CA MET A 12 18.51 6.22 14.91
C MET A 12 18.19 6.88 13.57
N ASP A 13 19.18 7.52 12.93
CA ASP A 13 19.01 8.13 11.60
C ASP A 13 18.75 7.08 10.52
N ALA A 14 19.39 5.89 10.60
CA ALA A 14 19.11 4.77 9.71
C ALA A 14 17.69 4.20 9.91
N ILE A 15 17.22 4.11 11.17
CA ILE A 15 15.88 3.59 11.48
C ILE A 15 14.77 4.58 11.10
N LEU A 16 15.03 5.89 11.18
CA LEU A 16 14.03 6.93 10.87
C LEU A 16 14.02 7.37 9.41
N ASN A 17 15.13 7.28 8.66
CA ASN A 17 15.17 7.65 7.23
C ASN A 17 14.63 6.58 6.28
N ASP A 18 14.35 5.38 6.76
CA ASP A 18 14.03 4.23 5.91
C ASP A 18 12.52 3.95 5.79
N LYS A 19 11.68 4.54 6.65
CA LYS A 19 10.23 4.34 6.62
C LYS A 19 9.54 5.45 5.84
N VAL A 20 9.48 5.27 4.52
CA VAL A 20 8.91 6.25 3.58
C VAL A 20 7.47 5.87 3.26
N PHE A 21 6.56 6.85 3.29
CA PHE A 21 5.23 6.68 2.72
C PHE A 21 5.34 6.71 1.20
N GLN A 22 4.87 5.62 0.60
CA GLN A 22 4.77 5.46 -0.83
C GLN A 22 3.31 5.54 -1.25
N VAL A 23 3.11 5.97 -2.50
CA VAL A 23 1.78 6.13 -3.10
C VAL A 23 1.80 5.68 -4.55
N ASP A 24 0.75 5.00 -4.95
CA ASP A 24 0.52 4.59 -6.35
C ASP A 24 -0.96 4.75 -6.69
N LEU A 25 -1.24 5.01 -7.96
CA LEU A 25 -2.60 5.05 -8.51
C LEU A 25 -2.71 3.93 -9.54
N VAL A 26 -3.55 2.95 -9.23
CA VAL A 26 -3.63 1.69 -9.98
C VAL A 26 -5.06 1.40 -10.37
N ASN A 27 -5.26 0.65 -11.44
CA ASN A 27 -6.60 0.23 -11.85
C ASN A 27 -7.11 -0.87 -10.91
N GLY A 28 -8.38 -0.76 -10.51
CA GLY A 28 -9.07 -1.83 -9.82
C GLY A 28 -9.32 -3.06 -10.71
N THR A 29 -9.77 -4.13 -10.08
CA THR A 29 -9.99 -5.43 -10.72
C THR A 29 -11.10 -6.20 -9.99
N THR A 30 -11.41 -7.40 -10.48
CA THR A 30 -12.36 -8.31 -9.86
C THR A 30 -11.90 -8.72 -8.46
N ALA A 31 -12.84 -9.00 -7.55
CA ALA A 31 -12.53 -9.46 -6.20
C ALA A 31 -11.54 -10.63 -6.17
N ALA A 32 -10.63 -10.61 -5.19
CA ALA A 32 -9.57 -11.61 -4.99
C ALA A 32 -8.59 -11.79 -6.17
N ALA A 33 -8.61 -10.93 -7.20
CA ALA A 33 -7.56 -10.86 -8.20
C ALA A 33 -6.44 -9.92 -7.76
N ASN A 34 -5.21 -10.20 -8.21
CA ASN A 34 -4.05 -9.34 -7.94
C ASN A 34 -4.22 -7.99 -8.64
N ILE A 35 -3.96 -6.93 -7.88
CA ILE A 35 -3.79 -5.56 -8.35
C ILE A 35 -2.30 -5.27 -8.28
N ALA A 36 -1.69 -4.95 -9.43
CA ALA A 36 -0.28 -4.62 -9.50
C ALA A 36 -0.03 -3.23 -8.88
N VAL A 37 0.88 -3.15 -7.91
CA VAL A 37 1.30 -1.91 -7.24
C VAL A 37 2.81 -1.85 -7.30
N THR A 38 3.37 -0.83 -7.96
CA THR A 38 4.81 -0.81 -8.23
C THR A 38 5.59 -0.47 -6.96
N GLY A 39 6.60 -1.28 -6.64
CA GLY A 39 7.50 -1.01 -5.51
C GLY A 39 6.99 -1.47 -4.14
N ILE A 40 5.80 -2.05 -4.04
CA ILE A 40 5.35 -2.67 -2.78
C ILE A 40 6.06 -4.01 -2.55
N ALA A 41 6.58 -4.22 -1.35
CA ALA A 41 7.27 -5.44 -0.95
C ALA A 41 6.43 -6.28 0.02
N THR A 42 6.73 -7.58 0.08
CA THR A 42 6.17 -8.44 1.14
C THR A 42 6.83 -8.08 2.47
N GLY A 43 6.08 -7.43 3.35
CA GLY A 43 6.59 -6.91 4.63
C GLY A 43 6.21 -5.45 4.88
N ASP A 44 5.89 -4.72 3.80
CA ASP A 44 5.33 -3.37 3.88
C ASP A 44 3.98 -3.36 4.58
N LYS A 45 3.55 -2.16 4.97
CA LYS A 45 2.26 -1.96 5.62
C LYS A 45 1.36 -1.08 4.78
N LEU A 46 0.22 -1.64 4.37
CA LEU A 46 -0.87 -0.85 3.80
C LEU A 46 -1.40 0.13 4.83
N VAL A 47 -1.54 1.38 4.40
CA VAL A 47 -2.03 2.51 5.19
C VAL A 47 -3.43 2.88 4.72
N ALA A 48 -3.62 2.96 3.40
CA ALA A 48 -4.90 3.23 2.80
C ALA A 48 -5.02 2.56 1.43
N VAL A 49 -6.23 2.09 1.11
CA VAL A 49 -6.65 1.76 -0.26
C VAL A 49 -7.99 2.45 -0.48
N ILE A 50 -7.97 3.49 -1.32
CA ILE A 50 -9.14 4.33 -1.59
C ILE A 50 -9.52 4.14 -3.06
N GLY A 51 -10.76 3.77 -3.33
CA GLY A 51 -11.26 3.66 -4.69
C GLY A 51 -12.11 4.85 -5.11
N PHE A 52 -11.98 5.20 -6.38
CA PHE A 52 -12.78 6.20 -7.07
C PHE A 52 -13.66 5.50 -8.11
N ASP A 53 -14.96 5.55 -7.88
CA ASP A 53 -16.00 5.02 -8.77
C ASP A 53 -16.73 6.22 -9.42
N PRO A 54 -16.24 6.75 -10.55
CA PRO A 54 -16.84 7.93 -11.19
C PRO A 54 -18.25 7.63 -11.74
N ASP A 55 -18.59 6.36 -11.95
CA ASP A 55 -19.86 5.92 -12.51
C ASP A 55 -20.92 5.65 -11.42
N ASN A 56 -20.56 5.81 -10.13
CA ASN A 56 -21.51 5.63 -9.04
C ASN A 56 -22.62 6.69 -9.08
N ALA A 57 -23.88 6.23 -9.16
CA ALA A 57 -25.05 7.09 -9.16
C ALA A 57 -25.26 7.86 -7.84
N THR A 58 -24.62 7.43 -6.74
CA THR A 58 -24.68 8.10 -5.44
C THR A 58 -23.36 8.84 -5.20
N PRO A 59 -23.32 10.19 -5.23
CA PRO A 59 -22.08 10.95 -5.09
C PRO A 59 -21.25 10.63 -3.84
N ALA A 60 -21.92 10.33 -2.71
CA ALA A 60 -21.26 9.95 -1.47
C ALA A 60 -20.50 8.60 -1.57
N ASN A 61 -20.82 7.78 -2.55
CA ASN A 61 -20.21 6.46 -2.77
C ASN A 61 -19.20 6.46 -3.94
N GLN A 62 -18.94 7.62 -4.55
CA GLN A 62 -17.90 7.75 -5.58
C GLN A 62 -16.49 7.60 -4.99
N VAL A 63 -16.33 7.78 -3.68
CA VAL A 63 -15.08 7.55 -2.96
C VAL A 63 -15.32 6.52 -1.87
N GLN A 64 -14.62 5.39 -1.92
CA GLN A 64 -14.81 4.27 -1.00
C GLN A 64 -13.47 3.85 -0.38
N ASN A 65 -13.50 3.41 0.87
CA ASN A 65 -12.31 2.94 1.58
C ASN A 65 -12.32 1.41 1.65
N PHE A 66 -11.31 0.78 1.04
CA PHE A 66 -11.12 -0.68 0.97
C PHE A 66 -9.98 -1.19 1.85
N THR A 67 -9.37 -0.32 2.66
CA THR A 67 -8.16 -0.64 3.44
C THR A 67 -8.31 -1.87 4.32
N SER A 68 -9.49 -2.09 4.94
CA SER A 68 -9.71 -3.21 5.86
C SER A 68 -9.76 -4.58 5.20
N GLU A 69 -10.06 -4.64 3.90
CA GLU A 69 -10.10 -5.89 3.14
C GLU A 69 -8.88 -6.06 2.22
N ALA A 70 -8.04 -5.04 2.14
CA ALA A 70 -6.85 -5.03 1.32
C ALA A 70 -5.68 -5.75 2.01
N SER A 71 -4.94 -6.54 1.26
CA SER A 71 -3.72 -7.20 1.75
C SER A 71 -2.65 -7.27 0.68
N ILE A 72 -1.38 -7.20 1.09
CA ILE A 72 -0.23 -7.46 0.22
C ILE A 72 -0.08 -8.98 0.12
N THR A 73 -0.33 -9.53 -1.06
CA THR A 73 -0.32 -10.99 -1.26
C THR A 73 1.04 -11.50 -1.73
N SER A 74 1.80 -10.64 -2.40
CA SER A 74 3.16 -10.89 -2.87
C SER A 74 3.81 -9.55 -3.23
N ALA A 75 5.14 -9.55 -3.40
CA ALA A 75 5.83 -8.36 -3.91
C ALA A 75 5.19 -7.89 -5.23
N GLY A 76 4.97 -6.58 -5.33
CA GLY A 76 4.33 -5.94 -6.46
C GLY A 76 2.80 -6.08 -6.53
N ASN A 77 2.14 -6.70 -5.54
CA ASN A 77 0.71 -7.00 -5.63
C ASN A 77 -0.05 -6.77 -4.32
N ILE A 78 -1.25 -6.21 -4.43
CA ILE A 78 -2.28 -6.26 -3.40
C ILE A 78 -3.50 -7.04 -3.88
N GLN A 79 -4.38 -7.43 -2.97
CA GLN A 79 -5.70 -7.96 -3.27
C GLN A 79 -6.75 -7.37 -2.34
N LEU A 80 -7.96 -7.17 -2.86
CA LEU A 80 -9.17 -6.94 -2.08
C LEU A 80 -9.91 -8.26 -1.93
N SER A 81 -10.22 -8.66 -0.69
CA SER A 81 -10.75 -10.00 -0.43
C SER A 81 -12.17 -10.24 -0.97
N THR A 82 -13.00 -9.20 -1.08
CA THR A 82 -14.43 -9.37 -1.40
C THR A 82 -14.98 -8.41 -2.44
N THR A 83 -14.44 -7.20 -2.56
CA THR A 83 -15.02 -6.17 -3.45
C THR A 83 -14.47 -6.25 -4.88
N ASP A 84 -15.39 -6.23 -5.85
CA ASP A 84 -15.05 -5.97 -7.25
C ASP A 84 -14.90 -4.47 -7.47
N THR A 85 -13.73 -4.06 -7.94
CA THR A 85 -13.36 -2.66 -8.22
C THR A 85 -13.07 -2.45 -9.70
N THR A 86 -13.55 -3.34 -10.56
CA THR A 86 -13.40 -3.21 -12.01
C THR A 86 -13.97 -1.87 -12.48
N GLY A 87 -13.14 -1.07 -13.14
CA GLY A 87 -13.49 0.26 -13.61
C GLY A 87 -13.21 1.39 -12.60
N PHE A 88 -12.72 1.07 -11.40
CA PHE A 88 -12.31 2.08 -10.41
C PHE A 88 -10.84 2.43 -10.59
N ASP A 89 -10.47 3.66 -10.24
CA ASP A 89 -9.09 4.03 -9.94
C ASP A 89 -8.86 3.83 -8.43
N LEU A 90 -7.75 3.20 -8.05
CA LEU A 90 -7.40 2.92 -6.67
C LEU A 90 -6.14 3.69 -6.26
N LEU A 91 -6.27 4.59 -5.28
CA LEU A 91 -5.14 5.21 -4.60
C LEU A 91 -4.67 4.28 -3.48
N VAL A 92 -3.46 3.75 -3.64
CA VAL A 92 -2.81 2.85 -2.70
C VAL A 92 -1.72 3.62 -1.97
N ILE A 93 -1.77 3.60 -0.64
CA ILE A 93 -0.78 4.22 0.24
C ILE A 93 -0.20 3.13 1.14
N TRP A 94 1.11 2.99 1.17
CA TRP A 94 1.81 2.07 2.05
C TRP A 94 3.02 2.72 2.70
N MET A 95 3.45 2.17 3.83
CA MET A 95 4.76 2.44 4.39
C MET A 95 5.70 1.35 3.91
N ASP A 96 6.81 1.77 3.30
CA ASP A 96 7.95 0.89 3.09
C ASP A 96 8.56 0.54 4.45
N ILE A 97 8.58 -0.75 4.78
CA ILE A 97 9.15 -1.25 6.04
C ILE A 97 10.32 -2.19 5.77
N THR A 98 10.54 -2.57 4.52
CA THR A 98 11.60 -3.50 4.16
C THR A 98 12.95 -2.79 4.01
N GLU A 99 13.85 -3.05 4.97
CA GLU A 99 15.29 -2.73 4.87
C GLU A 99 16.01 -3.59 3.81
#